data_AF-A0A9Q1D106-F1
#
_entry.id   AF-A0A9Q1D106-F1
#
_cell.length_a   1.000
_cell.length_b   1.000
_cell.length_c   1.000
_cell.angle_alpha   90.00
_cell.angle_beta   90.00
_cell.angle_gamma   90.00
#
_symmetry.space_group_name_H-M   'P 1'
#
loop_
_entity.id
_entity.type
_entity.pdbx_description
1 polymer ?
#
loop_
_entity_poly.entity_id
_entity_poly.type
_entity_poly.pdbx_seq_one_letter_code
_entity_poly.pdbx_strand_id
1 'polypeptide(L)'
;MAHITINQYLQQVLEAIETRDGSFCAELMSFKHPHVANPRLQLSSPEEKCQQVLEPPYDEMVAAHLRCTFAVSNHDFVEAYRCQTVAFQAHKEENWALPVMFAVALDHQCGQTVFRAEQQLQKGKGKLGDMLEKAAEQLMSCFRVCASDNRAGIDDSKKWGMLFLINQLFKIYFKINKLHLCKPLIRAIDSSNLKDDYSMAQRVTYKYYVGRKAMFDSDFKLAEEYLSFAFHHCHRSCQRNKRLVLIYLLPVKMLLGHMPTHQLLRKYDLLQFSDVTKGVSEGNLLLLNEALAKHETFFIRCGIFLILEKLKIITYRNLFKKVYQLLKTHQLPLDAFLVSLKMMQVEEVDIDEVQCILANLIYMGHIKGYISHQHQKLVVSKQNPFPSLSSVS
;
A
#
# COMPACT_ATOMS: atom_id res chain seq x y z
N MET A 1 -22.82 -30.17 3.52
CA MET A 1 -23.34 -28.79 3.36
C MET A 1 -24.17 -28.56 2.08
N ALA A 2 -24.25 -29.50 1.12
CA ALA A 2 -24.97 -29.32 -0.15
C ALA A 2 -26.52 -29.38 -0.09
N HIS A 3 -27.13 -29.31 1.11
CA HIS A 3 -28.58 -29.54 1.27
C HIS A 3 -29.33 -28.53 2.14
N ILE A 4 -28.66 -27.46 2.61
CA ILE A 4 -29.33 -26.44 3.44
C ILE A 4 -30.44 -25.78 2.62
N THR A 5 -31.66 -25.78 3.16
CA THR A 5 -32.82 -25.08 2.57
C THR A 5 -32.80 -23.60 2.97
N ILE A 6 -33.52 -22.76 2.24
CA ILE A 6 -33.61 -21.33 2.59
C ILE A 6 -34.15 -21.12 4.01
N ASN A 7 -35.16 -21.88 4.44
CA ASN A 7 -35.71 -21.75 5.78
C ASN A 7 -34.71 -22.13 6.86
N GLN A 8 -33.92 -23.20 6.63
CA GLN A 8 -32.85 -23.59 7.55
C GLN A 8 -31.74 -22.53 7.62
N TYR A 9 -31.38 -21.94 6.49
CA TYR A 9 -30.41 -20.85 6.46
C TYR A 9 -30.92 -19.61 7.21
N LEU A 10 -32.16 -19.18 6.96
CA LEU A 10 -32.75 -18.03 7.64
C LEU A 10 -32.91 -18.26 9.14
N GLN A 11 -33.24 -19.47 9.57
CA GLN A 11 -33.27 -19.84 10.99
C GLN A 11 -31.89 -19.75 11.65
N GLN A 12 -30.84 -20.23 10.98
CA GLN A 12 -29.46 -20.11 11.49
C GLN A 12 -29.03 -18.65 11.62
N VAL A 13 -29.43 -17.79 10.67
CA VAL A 13 -29.16 -16.35 10.75
C VAL A 13 -29.95 -15.71 11.89
N LEU A 14 -31.23 -16.04 12.03
CA LEU A 14 -32.08 -15.54 13.13
C LEU A 14 -31.50 -15.94 14.49
N GLU A 15 -31.11 -17.20 14.66
CA GLU A 15 -30.47 -17.70 15.89
C GLU A 15 -29.17 -16.94 16.19
N ALA A 16 -28.36 -16.66 15.17
CA ALA A 16 -27.13 -15.87 15.34
C ALA A 16 -27.42 -14.42 15.76
N ILE A 17 -28.52 -13.83 15.27
CA ILE A 17 -28.96 -12.48 15.64
C ILE A 17 -29.50 -12.47 17.08
N GLU A 18 -30.36 -13.42 17.44
CA GLU A 18 -30.96 -13.53 18.77
C GLU A 18 -29.91 -13.81 19.85
N THR A 19 -28.94 -14.67 19.57
CA THR A 19 -27.83 -14.98 20.48
C THR A 19 -26.73 -13.93 20.47
N ARG A 20 -26.82 -12.93 19.57
CA ARG A 20 -25.79 -11.90 19.34
C ARG A 20 -24.40 -12.47 19.02
N ASP A 21 -24.35 -13.64 18.39
CA ASP A 21 -23.11 -14.22 17.89
C ASP A 21 -22.70 -13.57 16.55
N GLY A 22 -21.98 -12.46 16.67
CA GLY A 22 -21.48 -11.72 15.51
C GLY A 22 -20.52 -12.54 14.64
N SER A 23 -19.78 -13.50 15.19
CA SER A 23 -18.80 -14.28 14.44
C SER A 23 -19.50 -15.30 13.54
N PHE A 24 -20.47 -16.04 14.10
CA PHE A 24 -21.25 -17.00 13.33
C PHE A 24 -22.13 -16.30 12.27
N CYS A 25 -22.76 -15.18 12.63
CA CYS A 25 -23.50 -14.35 11.67
C CYS A 25 -22.60 -13.85 10.53
N ALA A 26 -21.36 -13.46 10.82
CA ALA A 26 -20.40 -13.00 9.81
C ALA A 26 -20.00 -14.12 8.83
N GLU A 27 -19.88 -15.36 9.30
CA GLU A 27 -19.61 -16.51 8.42
C GLU A 27 -20.77 -16.77 7.47
N LEU A 28 -22.02 -16.75 7.97
CA LEU A 28 -23.22 -16.90 7.15
C LEU A 28 -23.35 -15.79 6.11
N MET A 29 -22.92 -14.57 6.44
CA MET A 29 -22.94 -13.43 5.52
C MET A 29 -21.70 -13.35 4.62
N SER A 30 -20.73 -14.27 4.72
CA SER A 30 -19.49 -14.20 3.95
C SER A 30 -19.57 -14.95 2.61
N PHE A 31 -19.02 -14.34 1.56
CA PHE A 31 -18.82 -14.96 0.24
C PHE A 31 -17.82 -16.13 0.25
N LYS A 32 -17.08 -16.33 1.34
CA LYS A 32 -16.18 -17.49 1.50
C LYS A 32 -16.90 -18.73 2.00
N HIS A 33 -18.10 -18.57 2.55
CA HIS A 33 -18.83 -19.68 3.13
C HIS A 33 -19.42 -20.58 2.02
N PRO A 34 -19.47 -21.92 2.21
CA PRO A 34 -19.97 -22.85 1.19
C PRO A 34 -21.41 -22.62 0.72
N HIS A 35 -22.21 -21.84 1.48
CA HIS A 35 -23.60 -21.52 1.13
C HIS A 35 -23.74 -20.78 -0.21
N VAL A 36 -22.72 -20.00 -0.61
CA VAL A 36 -22.71 -19.22 -1.86
C VAL A 36 -22.81 -20.12 -3.09
N ALA A 37 -22.26 -21.33 -3.01
CA ALA A 37 -22.28 -22.32 -4.08
C ALA A 37 -23.60 -23.13 -4.13
N ASN A 38 -24.52 -22.92 -3.18
CA ASN A 38 -25.78 -23.67 -3.12
C ASN A 38 -26.84 -23.03 -4.05
N PRO A 39 -27.28 -23.70 -5.12
CA PRO A 39 -28.27 -23.14 -6.05
C PRO A 39 -29.62 -22.82 -5.38
N ARG A 40 -29.96 -23.49 -4.27
CA ARG A 40 -31.22 -23.26 -3.54
C ARG A 40 -31.26 -21.92 -2.80
N LEU A 41 -30.10 -21.32 -2.56
CA LEU A 41 -29.95 -20.02 -1.89
C LEU A 41 -29.71 -18.88 -2.90
N GLN A 42 -29.41 -19.22 -4.16
CA GLN A 42 -29.26 -18.26 -5.27
C GLN A 42 -30.64 -17.86 -5.80
N LEU A 43 -31.30 -16.96 -5.08
CA LEU A 43 -32.66 -16.51 -5.40
C LEU A 43 -32.65 -15.14 -6.08
N SER A 44 -33.47 -14.98 -7.12
CA SER A 44 -33.66 -13.70 -7.81
C SER A 44 -34.45 -12.68 -6.98
N SER A 45 -35.35 -13.16 -6.13
CA SER A 45 -36.24 -12.36 -5.28
C SER A 45 -36.39 -12.99 -3.89
N PRO A 46 -35.39 -12.83 -2.99
CA PRO A 46 -35.44 -13.36 -1.63
C PRO A 46 -36.24 -12.50 -0.64
N GLU A 47 -36.68 -11.30 -1.02
CA GLU A 47 -37.19 -10.26 -0.13
C GLU A 47 -38.38 -10.74 0.73
N GLU A 48 -39.42 -11.30 0.10
CA GLU A 48 -40.62 -11.76 0.81
C GLU A 48 -40.30 -12.89 1.82
N LYS A 49 -39.37 -13.78 1.48
CA LYS A 49 -39.01 -14.91 2.34
C LYS A 49 -38.17 -14.47 3.53
N CYS A 50 -37.30 -13.48 3.34
CA CYS A 50 -36.53 -12.89 4.43
C CYS A 50 -37.45 -12.12 5.38
N GLN A 51 -38.39 -11.32 4.86
CA GLN A 51 -39.36 -10.55 5.66
C GLN A 51 -40.29 -11.42 6.53
N GLN A 52 -40.53 -12.67 6.12
CA GLN A 52 -41.33 -13.61 6.91
C GLN A 52 -40.60 -14.14 8.15
N VAL A 53 -39.27 -14.08 8.19
CA VAL A 53 -38.46 -14.72 9.24
C VAL A 53 -37.62 -13.73 10.03
N LEU A 54 -37.17 -12.65 9.40
CA LEU A 54 -36.26 -11.66 9.97
C LEU A 54 -36.96 -10.30 10.07
N GLU A 55 -36.62 -9.53 11.11
CA GLU A 55 -37.11 -8.16 11.30
C GLU A 55 -36.16 -7.12 10.67
N PRO A 56 -36.67 -5.95 10.25
CA PRO A 56 -35.84 -4.83 9.84
C PRO A 56 -34.84 -4.37 10.91
N PRO A 57 -33.56 -4.12 10.57
CA PRO A 57 -32.99 -4.03 9.21
C PRO A 57 -32.33 -5.34 8.68
N TYR A 58 -32.45 -6.46 9.41
CA TYR A 58 -31.75 -7.71 9.08
C TYR A 58 -32.35 -8.44 7.87
N ASP A 59 -33.64 -8.30 7.65
CA ASP A 59 -34.35 -8.82 6.48
C ASP A 59 -33.78 -8.26 5.16
N GLU A 60 -33.60 -6.95 5.06
CA GLU A 60 -33.03 -6.26 3.91
C GLU A 60 -31.58 -6.67 3.69
N MET A 61 -30.80 -6.79 4.77
CA MET A 61 -29.40 -7.18 4.71
C MET A 61 -29.24 -8.60 4.14
N VAL A 62 -30.00 -9.56 4.66
CA VAL A 62 -29.91 -10.97 4.25
C VAL A 62 -30.51 -11.19 2.86
N ALA A 63 -31.62 -10.51 2.54
CA ALA A 63 -32.19 -10.52 1.19
C ALA A 63 -31.19 -10.00 0.15
N ALA A 64 -30.54 -8.87 0.43
CA ALA A 64 -29.53 -8.31 -0.45
C ALA A 64 -28.32 -9.25 -0.62
N HIS A 65 -27.88 -9.93 0.44
CA HIS A 65 -26.81 -10.92 0.35
C HIS A 65 -27.18 -12.12 -0.53
N LEU A 66 -28.36 -12.74 -0.31
CA LEU A 66 -28.82 -13.87 -1.11
C LEU A 66 -28.97 -13.50 -2.59
N ARG A 67 -29.55 -12.32 -2.88
CA ARG A 67 -29.66 -11.79 -4.24
C ARG A 67 -28.29 -11.52 -4.87
N CYS A 68 -27.31 -11.10 -4.08
CA CYS A 68 -25.94 -10.95 -4.54
C CYS A 68 -25.33 -12.31 -4.94
N THR A 69 -25.55 -13.38 -4.18
CA THR A 69 -25.07 -14.73 -4.55
C THR A 69 -25.65 -15.21 -5.88
N PHE A 70 -26.93 -14.91 -6.15
CA PHE A 70 -27.59 -15.17 -7.43
C PHE A 70 -26.96 -14.37 -8.57
N ALA A 71 -26.77 -13.07 -8.39
CA ALA A 71 -26.17 -12.19 -9.40
C ALA A 71 -24.73 -12.63 -9.75
N VAL A 72 -23.93 -13.00 -8.75
CA VAL A 72 -22.58 -13.55 -8.96
C VAL A 72 -22.59 -14.87 -9.74
N SER A 73 -23.54 -15.76 -9.44
CA SER A 73 -23.72 -17.04 -10.16
C SER A 73 -24.06 -16.80 -11.64
N ASN A 74 -24.88 -15.79 -11.93
CA ASN A 74 -25.26 -15.41 -13.30
C ASN A 74 -24.24 -14.50 -14.01
N HIS A 75 -23.07 -14.26 -13.40
CA HIS A 75 -22.06 -13.33 -13.90
C HIS A 75 -22.53 -11.87 -14.08
N ASP A 76 -23.59 -11.44 -13.39
CA ASP A 76 -23.99 -10.03 -13.31
C ASP A 76 -23.31 -9.36 -12.11
N PHE A 77 -22.11 -8.82 -12.36
CA PHE A 77 -21.32 -8.20 -11.29
C PHE A 77 -21.80 -6.79 -10.94
N VAL A 78 -22.59 -6.14 -11.81
CA VAL A 78 -23.14 -4.80 -11.55
C VAL A 78 -24.27 -4.89 -10.55
N GLU A 79 -25.20 -5.84 -10.74
CA GLU A 79 -26.26 -6.09 -9.77
C GLU A 79 -25.69 -6.64 -8.46
N ALA A 80 -24.68 -7.51 -8.51
CA ALA A 80 -23.99 -7.99 -7.31
C ALA A 80 -23.43 -6.83 -6.47
N TYR A 81 -22.80 -5.83 -7.10
CA TYR A 81 -22.29 -4.64 -6.41
C TYR A 81 -23.40 -3.79 -5.78
N ARG A 82 -24.52 -3.61 -6.49
CA ARG A 82 -25.69 -2.90 -5.97
C ARG A 82 -26.26 -3.60 -4.73
N CYS A 83 -26.38 -4.92 -4.79
CA CYS A 83 -26.86 -5.72 -3.67
C CYS A 83 -25.92 -5.64 -2.44
N GLN A 84 -24.60 -5.71 -2.65
CA GLN A 84 -23.64 -5.52 -1.55
C GLN A 84 -23.73 -4.14 -0.90
N THR A 85 -23.99 -3.09 -1.71
CA THR A 85 -24.21 -1.74 -1.19
C THR A 85 -25.41 -1.68 -0.24
N VAL A 86 -26.52 -2.33 -0.61
CA VAL A 86 -27.73 -2.37 0.22
C VAL A 86 -27.46 -3.12 1.53
N ALA A 87 -26.84 -4.32 1.45
CA ALA A 87 -26.48 -5.10 2.63
C ALA A 87 -25.57 -4.31 3.60
N PHE A 88 -24.64 -3.54 3.06
CA PHE A 88 -23.74 -2.71 3.86
C PHE A 88 -24.43 -1.49 4.49
N GLN A 89 -25.46 -0.94 3.86
CA GLN A 89 -26.19 0.22 4.38
C GLN A 89 -27.19 -0.13 5.48
N ALA A 90 -27.80 -1.32 5.40
CA ALA A 90 -28.78 -1.81 6.37
C ALA A 90 -28.22 -1.94 7.79
N HIS A 91 -26.90 -2.10 7.94
CA HIS A 91 -26.30 -2.41 9.23
C HIS A 91 -25.26 -1.37 9.68
N LYS A 92 -25.66 -0.46 10.58
CA LYS A 92 -24.78 0.63 11.09
C LYS A 92 -24.76 0.80 12.61
N GLU A 93 -25.77 0.30 13.33
CA GLU A 93 -26.05 0.84 14.68
C GLU A 93 -25.63 -0.05 15.85
N GLU A 94 -25.45 -1.36 15.69
CA GLU A 94 -25.19 -2.27 16.81
C GLU A 94 -23.71 -2.71 16.94
N ASN A 95 -23.23 -2.92 18.18
CA ASN A 95 -21.82 -3.23 18.46
C ASN A 95 -21.45 -4.70 18.21
N TRP A 96 -22.34 -5.64 18.52
CA TRP A 96 -22.07 -7.09 18.44
C TRP A 96 -21.84 -7.58 17.00
N ALA A 97 -22.33 -6.84 16.01
CA ALA A 97 -22.25 -7.17 14.60
C ALA A 97 -21.06 -6.51 13.88
N LEU A 98 -20.05 -6.04 14.64
CA LEU A 98 -18.76 -5.61 14.08
C LEU A 98 -18.09 -6.68 13.18
N PRO A 99 -18.11 -7.99 13.52
CA PRO A 99 -17.58 -9.02 12.64
C PRO A 99 -18.39 -9.16 11.35
N VAL A 100 -19.72 -8.97 11.40
CA VAL A 100 -20.60 -8.97 10.22
C VAL A 100 -20.25 -7.81 9.30
N MET A 101 -20.05 -6.62 9.87
CA MET A 101 -19.57 -5.45 9.14
C MET A 101 -18.21 -5.72 8.47
N PHE A 102 -17.28 -6.44 9.12
CA PHE A 102 -16.01 -6.82 8.50
C PHE A 102 -16.20 -7.79 7.34
N ALA A 103 -17.05 -8.81 7.48
CA ALA A 103 -17.32 -9.77 6.41
C ALA A 103 -17.93 -9.07 5.19
N VAL A 104 -18.99 -8.28 5.38
CA VAL A 104 -19.65 -7.53 4.30
C VAL A 104 -18.70 -6.52 3.69
N ALA A 105 -17.90 -5.80 4.50
CA ALA A 105 -16.90 -4.86 4.00
C ALA A 105 -15.80 -5.55 3.18
N LEU A 106 -15.33 -6.74 3.60
CA LEU A 106 -14.35 -7.55 2.84
C LEU A 106 -14.92 -8.03 1.52
N ASP A 107 -16.18 -8.42 1.50
CA ASP A 107 -16.85 -8.98 0.32
C ASP A 107 -17.29 -7.91 -0.66
N HIS A 108 -17.70 -6.73 -0.17
CA HIS A 108 -17.86 -5.51 -0.96
C HIS A 108 -16.55 -5.07 -1.62
N GLN A 109 -15.46 -5.22 -0.88
CA GLN A 109 -14.09 -4.97 -1.31
C GLN A 109 -13.52 -6.09 -2.16
N CYS A 110 -14.19 -7.24 -2.33
CA CYS A 110 -13.66 -8.37 -3.08
C CYS A 110 -13.26 -7.84 -4.45
N GLY A 111 -11.97 -7.56 -4.61
CA GLY A 111 -11.47 -6.74 -5.70
C GLY A 111 -11.67 -7.41 -7.05
N GLN A 112 -12.26 -8.60 -7.08
CA GLN A 112 -12.77 -9.30 -8.24
C GLN A 112 -14.18 -8.85 -8.62
N THR A 113 -15.16 -8.67 -7.73
CA THR A 113 -16.54 -8.28 -8.11
C THR A 113 -16.58 -6.86 -8.64
N VAL A 114 -16.03 -5.88 -7.90
CA VAL A 114 -15.96 -4.48 -8.36
C VAL A 114 -15.12 -4.35 -9.63
N PHE A 115 -13.97 -5.03 -9.72
CA PHE A 115 -13.14 -4.97 -10.92
C PHE A 115 -13.78 -5.67 -12.13
N ARG A 116 -14.48 -6.80 -11.92
CA ARG A 116 -15.22 -7.48 -12.99
C ARG A 116 -16.45 -6.68 -13.41
N ALA A 117 -17.13 -6.02 -12.48
CA ALA A 117 -18.21 -5.08 -12.77
C ALA A 117 -17.69 -3.88 -13.59
N GLU A 118 -16.57 -3.29 -13.19
CA GLU A 118 -15.93 -2.21 -13.95
C GLU A 118 -15.47 -2.67 -15.35
N GLN A 119 -14.95 -3.91 -15.50
CA GLN A 119 -14.63 -4.48 -16.82
C GLN A 119 -15.87 -4.72 -17.69
N GLN A 120 -16.98 -5.15 -17.10
CA GLN A 120 -18.25 -5.28 -17.81
C GLN A 120 -18.79 -3.91 -18.25
N LEU A 121 -18.65 -2.89 -17.41
CA LEU A 121 -19.07 -1.52 -17.71
C LEU A 121 -18.12 -0.77 -18.66
N GLN A 122 -16.85 -1.17 -18.76
CA GLN A 122 -15.96 -0.65 -19.81
C GLN A 122 -16.46 -1.00 -21.22
N LYS A 123 -17.23 -2.08 -21.39
CA LYS A 123 -17.92 -2.38 -22.66
C LYS A 123 -19.10 -1.44 -22.92
N GLY A 124 -19.53 -0.65 -21.94
CA GLY A 124 -20.62 0.32 -22.04
C GLY A 124 -20.33 1.63 -21.29
N LYS A 125 -19.56 2.55 -21.90
CA LYS A 125 -19.42 3.98 -21.52
C LYS A 125 -19.19 4.34 -20.02
N GLY A 126 -18.87 3.40 -19.13
CA GLY A 126 -18.60 3.66 -17.71
C GLY A 126 -17.18 4.17 -17.47
N LYS A 127 -17.00 5.18 -16.61
CA LYS A 127 -15.68 5.63 -16.16
C LYS A 127 -15.11 4.65 -15.14
N LEU A 128 -13.86 4.23 -15.36
CA LEU A 128 -13.10 3.38 -14.44
C LEU A 128 -12.82 4.16 -13.15
N GLY A 129 -13.22 3.63 -11.98
CA GLY A 129 -12.97 4.25 -10.67
C GLY A 129 -14.21 4.79 -9.96
N ASP A 130 -15.30 5.11 -10.67
CA ASP A 130 -16.51 5.69 -10.05
C ASP A 130 -17.16 4.74 -9.03
N MET A 131 -17.13 3.43 -9.29
CA MET A 131 -17.62 2.42 -8.35
C MET A 131 -16.73 2.31 -7.12
N LEU A 132 -15.41 2.33 -7.31
CA LEU A 132 -14.45 2.31 -6.20
C LEU A 132 -14.57 3.56 -5.32
N GLU A 133 -14.86 4.72 -5.90
CA GLU A 133 -15.10 5.95 -5.14
C GLU A 133 -16.36 5.85 -4.28
N LYS A 134 -17.48 5.39 -4.85
CA LYS A 134 -18.72 5.15 -4.09
C LYS A 134 -18.53 4.12 -2.96
N ALA A 135 -17.79 3.05 -3.22
CA ALA A 135 -17.42 2.06 -2.21
C ALA A 135 -16.61 2.69 -1.07
N ALA A 136 -15.65 3.56 -1.41
CA ALA A 136 -14.86 4.27 -0.40
C ALA A 136 -15.71 5.24 0.43
N GLU A 137 -16.68 5.93 -0.16
CA GLU A 137 -17.61 6.80 0.57
C GLU A 137 -18.44 6.02 1.60
N GLN A 138 -18.89 4.82 1.24
CA GLN A 138 -19.62 3.94 2.17
C GLN A 138 -18.72 3.49 3.32
N LEU A 139 -17.51 3.00 3.04
CA LEU A 139 -16.54 2.62 4.07
C LEU A 139 -16.18 3.81 4.98
N MET A 140 -16.09 5.03 4.41
CA MET A 140 -15.89 6.25 5.18
C MET A 140 -17.06 6.56 6.12
N SER A 141 -18.30 6.28 5.71
CA SER A 141 -19.48 6.42 6.58
C SER A 141 -19.37 5.50 7.80
N CYS A 142 -19.06 4.21 7.59
CA CYS A 142 -18.85 3.27 8.71
C CYS A 142 -17.65 3.64 9.58
N PHE A 143 -16.58 4.15 8.98
CA PHE A 143 -15.43 4.64 9.73
C PHE A 143 -15.83 5.79 10.66
N ARG A 144 -16.65 6.73 10.20
CA ARG A 144 -17.14 7.84 11.04
C ARG A 144 -17.99 7.34 12.21
N VAL A 145 -18.87 6.36 11.97
CA VAL A 145 -19.66 5.73 13.04
C VAL A 145 -18.75 5.09 14.09
N CYS A 146 -17.76 4.29 13.65
CA CYS A 146 -16.80 3.66 14.56
C CYS A 146 -15.95 4.68 15.33
N ALA A 147 -15.52 5.76 14.67
CA ALA A 147 -14.72 6.81 15.29
C ALA A 147 -15.50 7.64 16.32
N SER A 148 -16.82 7.77 16.13
CA SER A 148 -17.71 8.51 17.04
C SER A 148 -18.16 7.72 18.27
N ASP A 149 -17.80 6.44 18.37
CA ASP A 149 -18.18 5.57 19.48
C ASP A 149 -17.39 5.89 20.75
N ASN A 150 -17.94 6.80 21.55
CA ASN A 150 -17.37 7.26 22.82
C ASN A 150 -18.12 6.72 24.05
N ARG A 151 -19.18 5.92 23.86
CA ARG A 151 -20.07 5.48 24.94
C ARG A 151 -19.84 4.04 25.37
N ALA A 152 -19.30 3.19 24.49
CA ALA A 152 -19.00 1.80 24.81
C ALA A 152 -17.74 1.67 25.69
N GLY A 153 -17.71 0.65 26.53
CA GLY A 153 -16.47 0.19 27.16
C GLY A 153 -15.44 -0.22 26.11
N ILE A 154 -14.15 -0.18 26.45
CA ILE A 154 -13.06 -0.43 25.49
C ILE A 154 -13.22 -1.79 24.81
N ASP A 155 -13.64 -2.83 25.53
CA ASP A 155 -13.75 -4.20 25.02
C ASP A 155 -14.88 -4.36 23.98
N ASP A 156 -15.98 -3.62 24.12
CA ASP A 156 -17.15 -3.68 23.24
C ASP A 156 -17.23 -2.52 22.23
N SER A 157 -16.16 -1.72 22.12
CA SER A 157 -16.18 -0.53 21.30
C SER A 157 -16.05 -0.84 19.81
N LYS A 158 -16.84 -0.14 18.98
CA LYS A 158 -16.69 -0.15 17.52
C LYS A 158 -15.35 0.40 17.05
N LYS A 159 -14.59 1.07 17.92
CA LYS A 159 -13.24 1.56 17.62
C LYS A 159 -12.28 0.45 17.18
N TRP A 160 -12.49 -0.79 17.62
CA TRP A 160 -11.76 -1.96 17.11
C TRP A 160 -11.88 -2.17 15.59
N GLY A 161 -12.95 -1.66 14.98
CA GLY A 161 -13.15 -1.69 13.53
C GLY A 161 -12.45 -0.60 12.73
N MET A 162 -11.92 0.44 13.38
CA MET A 162 -11.32 1.58 12.67
C MET A 162 -10.14 1.16 11.81
N LEU A 163 -9.20 0.38 12.37
CA LEU A 163 -7.99 -0.01 11.64
C LEU A 163 -8.31 -0.93 10.46
N PHE A 164 -9.28 -1.83 10.63
CA PHE A 164 -9.76 -2.68 9.55
C PHE A 164 -10.34 -1.85 8.39
N LEU A 165 -11.24 -0.91 8.70
CA LEU A 165 -11.87 -0.04 7.69
C LEU A 165 -10.83 0.84 6.98
N ILE A 166 -9.88 1.41 7.73
CA ILE A 166 -8.78 2.20 7.15
C ILE A 166 -7.92 1.36 6.20
N ASN A 167 -7.61 0.11 6.58
CA ASN A 167 -6.86 -0.78 5.69
C ASN A 167 -7.60 -1.08 4.38
N GLN A 168 -8.94 -1.20 4.40
CA GLN A 168 -9.72 -1.34 3.17
C GLN A 168 -9.75 -0.04 2.35
N LEU A 169 -9.92 1.10 3.02
CA LEU A 169 -9.87 2.43 2.39
C LEU A 169 -8.53 2.70 1.72
N PHE A 170 -7.41 2.36 2.36
CA PHE A 170 -6.08 2.47 1.77
C PHE A 170 -5.95 1.64 0.49
N LYS A 171 -6.44 0.40 0.48
CA LYS A 171 -6.42 -0.41 -0.75
C LYS A 171 -7.14 0.27 -1.91
N ILE A 172 -8.29 0.91 -1.63
CA ILE A 172 -9.04 1.66 -2.64
C ILE A 172 -8.28 2.93 -3.06
N TYR A 173 -7.88 3.76 -2.11
CA TYR A 173 -7.21 5.04 -2.37
C TYR A 173 -5.89 4.90 -3.13
N PHE A 174 -5.11 3.86 -2.86
CA PHE A 174 -3.92 3.55 -3.65
C PHE A 174 -4.26 3.06 -5.06
N LYS A 175 -5.40 2.39 -5.26
CA LYS A 175 -5.85 1.93 -6.58
C LYS A 175 -6.39 3.07 -7.44
N ILE A 176 -7.13 4.02 -6.85
CA ILE A 176 -7.64 5.23 -7.55
C ILE A 176 -6.64 6.39 -7.55
N ASN A 177 -5.43 6.19 -7.02
CA ASN A 177 -4.37 7.20 -6.92
C ASN A 177 -4.75 8.48 -6.16
N LYS A 178 -5.66 8.41 -5.17
CA LYS A 178 -6.05 9.54 -4.30
C LYS A 178 -5.35 9.48 -2.93
N LEU A 179 -4.02 9.53 -2.94
CA LEU A 179 -3.19 9.34 -1.73
C LEU A 179 -3.39 10.43 -0.66
N HIS A 180 -3.79 11.64 -1.05
CA HIS A 180 -4.04 12.74 -0.12
C HIS A 180 -5.15 12.42 0.91
N LEU A 181 -6.12 11.58 0.54
CA LEU A 181 -7.22 11.12 1.41
C LEU A 181 -6.76 10.20 2.54
N CYS A 182 -5.53 9.67 2.47
CA CYS A 182 -4.99 8.82 3.53
C CYS A 182 -4.57 9.63 4.78
N LYS A 183 -4.22 10.92 4.63
CA LYS A 183 -3.66 11.73 5.73
C LYS A 183 -4.64 11.91 6.92
N PRO A 184 -5.94 12.21 6.72
CA PRO A 184 -6.89 12.27 7.83
C PRO A 184 -7.07 10.92 8.54
N LEU A 185 -7.04 9.81 7.80
CA LEU A 185 -7.18 8.45 8.36
C LEU A 185 -5.99 8.06 9.24
N ILE A 186 -4.78 8.40 8.79
CA ILE A 186 -3.55 8.19 9.57
C ILE A 186 -3.66 8.93 10.91
N ARG A 187 -4.01 10.23 10.87
CA ARG A 187 -4.17 11.06 12.07
C ARG A 187 -5.18 10.48 13.07
N ALA A 188 -6.30 9.96 12.58
CA ALA A 188 -7.33 9.39 13.45
C ALA A 188 -6.87 8.15 14.21
N ILE A 189 -6.01 7.32 13.61
CA ILE A 189 -5.39 6.16 14.28
C ILE A 189 -4.28 6.60 15.22
N ASP A 190 -3.44 7.56 14.80
CA ASP A 190 -2.36 8.06 15.66
C ASP A 190 -2.89 8.75 16.93
N SER A 191 -4.07 9.37 16.85
CA SER A 191 -4.77 9.94 18.01
C SER A 191 -5.56 8.91 18.84
N SER A 192 -5.68 7.66 18.39
CA SER A 192 -6.44 6.63 19.08
C SER A 192 -5.61 5.94 20.14
N ASN A 193 -6.22 5.68 21.30
CA ASN A 193 -5.57 4.95 22.40
C ASN A 193 -5.36 3.45 22.08
N LEU A 194 -6.03 2.91 21.06
CA LEU A 194 -5.99 1.48 20.69
C LEU A 194 -4.88 1.11 19.71
N LYS A 195 -4.03 2.07 19.31
CA LYS A 195 -3.07 1.92 18.19
C LYS A 195 -2.18 0.67 18.29
N ASP A 196 -1.84 0.24 19.49
CA ASP A 196 -0.94 -0.88 19.75
C ASP A 196 -1.67 -2.20 20.02
N ASP A 197 -2.95 -2.15 20.36
CA ASP A 197 -3.74 -3.32 20.75
C ASP A 197 -4.39 -4.04 19.55
N TYR A 198 -4.45 -3.39 18.38
CA TYR A 198 -4.94 -4.04 17.17
C TYR A 198 -4.12 -5.28 16.80
N SER A 199 -4.78 -6.24 16.17
CA SER A 199 -4.12 -7.46 15.69
C SER A 199 -2.89 -7.16 14.83
N MET A 200 -1.85 -8.00 14.97
CA MET A 200 -0.61 -7.84 14.22
C MET A 200 -0.83 -7.81 12.70
N ALA A 201 -1.79 -8.60 12.20
CA ALA A 201 -2.14 -8.63 10.77
C ALA A 201 -2.65 -7.27 10.26
N GLN A 202 -3.51 -6.60 11.04
CA GLN A 202 -4.01 -5.27 10.69
C GLN A 202 -2.91 -4.21 10.82
N ARG A 203 -2.09 -4.27 11.87
CA ARG A 203 -0.95 -3.34 12.07
C ARG A 203 0.07 -3.45 10.94
N VAL A 204 0.43 -4.66 10.50
CA VAL A 204 1.33 -4.88 9.36
C VAL A 204 0.76 -4.27 8.08
N THR A 205 -0.54 -4.46 7.82
CA THR A 205 -1.20 -3.90 6.63
C THR A 205 -1.21 -2.37 6.66
N TYR A 206 -1.54 -1.79 7.81
CA TYR A 206 -1.54 -0.35 8.01
C TYR A 206 -0.15 0.25 7.81
N LYS A 207 0.86 -0.31 8.49
CA LYS A 207 2.24 0.16 8.40
C LYS A 207 2.80 0.04 6.98
N TYR A 208 2.43 -0.99 6.22
CA TYR A 208 2.76 -1.12 4.80
C TYR A 208 2.24 0.06 3.96
N TYR A 209 0.96 0.42 4.09
CA TYR A 209 0.38 1.53 3.31
C TYR A 209 0.90 2.90 3.74
N VAL A 210 1.01 3.14 5.05
CA VAL A 210 1.56 4.41 5.56
C VAL A 210 3.02 4.58 5.14
N GLY A 211 3.83 3.53 5.22
CA GLY A 211 5.22 3.56 4.76
C GLY A 211 5.33 3.81 3.25
N ARG A 212 4.45 3.23 2.43
CA ARG A 212 4.38 3.55 0.98
C ARG A 212 4.02 5.00 0.71
N LYS A 213 3.05 5.55 1.46
CA LYS A 213 2.69 6.97 1.35
C LYS A 213 3.88 7.87 1.72
N ALA A 214 4.54 7.59 2.83
CA ALA A 214 5.73 8.33 3.27
C ALA A 214 6.85 8.31 2.21
N MET A 215 7.07 7.15 1.57
CA MET A 215 8.02 7.03 0.46
C MET A 215 7.66 7.96 -0.72
N PHE A 216 6.37 8.06 -1.08
CA PHE A 216 5.92 8.98 -2.14
C PHE A 216 6.03 10.46 -1.74
N ASP A 217 5.84 10.77 -0.46
CA ASP A 217 6.05 12.11 0.08
C ASP A 217 7.55 12.44 0.28
N SER A 218 8.46 11.53 -0.11
CA SER A 218 9.92 11.62 0.09
C SER A 218 10.37 11.68 1.57
N ASP A 219 9.52 11.26 2.51
CA ASP A 219 9.89 11.04 3.90
C ASP A 219 10.44 9.62 4.07
N PHE A 220 11.73 9.47 3.72
CA PHE A 220 12.37 8.15 3.66
C PHE A 220 12.63 7.54 5.02
N LYS A 221 12.83 8.35 6.08
CA LYS A 221 13.00 7.85 7.46
C LYS A 221 11.72 7.21 7.97
N LEU A 222 10.60 7.93 7.85
CA LEU A 222 9.31 7.39 8.25
C LEU A 222 8.93 6.17 7.41
N ALA A 223 9.19 6.21 6.10
CA ALA A 223 8.97 5.08 5.22
C ALA A 223 9.78 3.84 5.65
N GLU A 224 11.05 4.02 6.00
CA GLU A 224 11.93 2.95 6.46
C GLU A 224 11.40 2.30 7.74
N GLU A 225 11.05 3.09 8.75
CA GLU A 225 10.54 2.61 10.03
C GLU A 225 9.29 1.75 9.83
N TYR A 226 8.31 2.29 9.09
CA TYR A 226 7.01 1.67 8.88
C TYR A 226 7.10 0.40 8.00
N LEU A 227 7.86 0.46 6.90
CA LEU A 227 8.05 -0.70 6.01
C LEU A 227 8.93 -1.77 6.67
N SER A 228 9.93 -1.38 7.47
CA SER A 228 10.71 -2.34 8.26
C SER A 228 9.82 -3.02 9.29
N PHE A 229 8.98 -2.29 10.01
CA PHE A 229 8.01 -2.89 10.94
C PHE A 229 7.13 -3.93 10.23
N ALA A 230 6.56 -3.55 9.09
CA ALA A 230 5.70 -4.44 8.30
C ALA A 230 6.44 -5.71 7.84
N PHE A 231 7.71 -5.59 7.43
CA PHE A 231 8.49 -6.74 6.97
C PHE A 231 8.82 -7.74 8.10
N HIS A 232 9.24 -7.23 9.27
CA HIS A 232 9.64 -8.07 10.41
C HIS A 232 8.45 -8.77 11.04
N HIS A 233 7.32 -8.07 11.19
CA HIS A 233 6.11 -8.61 11.81
C HIS A 233 5.20 -9.38 10.85
N CYS A 234 5.49 -9.36 9.54
CA CYS A 234 4.78 -10.20 8.59
C CYS A 234 5.07 -11.69 8.85
N HIS A 235 4.01 -12.49 8.86
CA HIS A 235 4.11 -13.93 9.11
C HIS A 235 5.05 -14.63 8.13
N ARG A 236 5.83 -15.60 8.63
CA ARG A 236 6.91 -16.26 7.88
C ARG A 236 6.41 -17.07 6.68
N SER A 237 5.19 -17.62 6.73
CA SER A 237 4.59 -18.33 5.59
C SER A 237 4.10 -17.39 4.48
N CYS A 238 3.87 -16.11 4.78
CA CYS A 238 3.30 -15.14 3.84
C CYS A 238 4.38 -14.53 2.93
N GLN A 239 5.07 -15.35 2.16
CA GLN A 239 6.18 -14.95 1.29
C GLN A 239 5.79 -13.85 0.28
N ARG A 240 4.59 -13.95 -0.29
CA ARG A 240 4.05 -12.93 -1.21
C ARG A 240 3.95 -11.55 -0.55
N ASN A 241 3.48 -11.47 0.69
CA ASN A 241 3.34 -10.20 1.41
C ASN A 241 4.71 -9.62 1.76
N LYS A 242 5.65 -10.45 2.20
CA LYS A 242 7.03 -10.01 2.44
C LYS A 242 7.68 -9.45 1.18
N ARG A 243 7.48 -10.13 0.04
CA ARG A 243 7.94 -9.64 -1.27
C ARG A 243 7.34 -8.28 -1.61
N LEU A 244 6.04 -8.09 -1.41
CA LEU A 244 5.37 -6.79 -1.63
C LEU A 244 5.97 -5.68 -0.76
N VAL A 245 6.22 -5.95 0.52
CA VAL A 245 6.86 -4.97 1.42
C VAL A 245 8.28 -4.63 0.92
N LEU A 246 9.06 -5.64 0.52
CA LEU A 246 10.44 -5.45 0.06
C LEU A 246 10.54 -4.59 -1.20
N ILE A 247 9.60 -4.70 -2.13
CA ILE A 247 9.59 -3.87 -3.36
C ILE A 247 9.66 -2.38 -3.03
N TYR A 248 9.04 -1.94 -1.94
CA TYR A 248 9.06 -0.55 -1.49
C TYR A 248 10.17 -0.27 -0.47
N LEU A 249 10.50 -1.24 0.39
CA LEU A 249 11.54 -1.07 1.42
C LEU A 249 12.94 -0.97 0.81
N LEU A 250 13.21 -1.73 -0.27
CA LEU A 250 14.53 -1.76 -0.91
C LEU A 250 14.96 -0.37 -1.44
N PRO A 251 14.17 0.33 -2.29
CA PRO A 251 14.49 1.70 -2.71
C PRO A 251 14.76 2.65 -1.54
N VAL A 252 13.92 2.60 -0.51
CA VAL A 252 14.05 3.45 0.68
C VAL A 252 15.37 3.18 1.41
N LYS A 253 15.69 1.91 1.69
CA LYS A 253 16.93 1.51 2.35
C LYS A 253 18.15 1.93 1.52
N MET A 254 18.11 1.75 0.20
CA MET A 254 19.20 2.19 -0.69
C MET A 254 19.39 3.70 -0.65
N LEU A 255 18.31 4.49 -0.59
CA LEU A 255 18.37 5.95 -0.43
C LEU A 255 19.02 6.37 0.90
N LEU A 256 18.75 5.63 1.97
CA LEU A 256 19.37 5.82 3.28
C LEU A 256 20.81 5.25 3.36
N GLY A 257 21.30 4.64 2.28
CA GLY A 257 22.66 4.08 2.17
C GLY A 257 22.82 2.63 2.60
N HIS A 258 21.72 1.92 2.83
CA HIS A 258 21.71 0.50 3.15
C HIS A 258 21.42 -0.33 1.91
N MET A 259 22.46 -0.97 1.36
CA MET A 259 22.35 -1.82 0.17
C MET A 259 21.88 -3.24 0.53
N PRO A 260 20.97 -3.86 -0.24
CA PRO A 260 20.53 -5.22 0.01
C PRO A 260 21.60 -6.26 -0.34
N THR A 261 21.56 -7.40 0.33
CA THR A 261 22.41 -8.54 -0.01
C THR A 261 21.82 -9.35 -1.17
N HIS A 262 22.68 -9.92 -2.00
CA HIS A 262 22.25 -10.77 -3.13
C HIS A 262 21.41 -11.99 -2.67
N GLN A 263 21.70 -12.54 -1.48
CA GLN A 263 20.93 -13.65 -0.90
C GLN A 263 19.48 -13.24 -0.60
N LEU A 264 19.26 -12.04 -0.07
CA LEU A 264 17.92 -11.51 0.19
C LEU A 264 17.13 -11.37 -1.11
N LEU A 265 17.77 -10.84 -2.16
CA LEU A 265 17.13 -10.67 -3.47
C LEU A 265 16.73 -12.01 -4.10
N ARG A 266 17.59 -13.04 -4.02
CA ARG A 266 17.25 -14.40 -4.48
C ARG A 266 16.08 -14.98 -3.70
N LYS A 267 16.08 -14.85 -2.37
CA LYS A 267 15.06 -15.44 -1.49
C LYS A 267 13.65 -14.97 -1.81
N TYR A 268 13.49 -13.71 -2.22
CA TYR A 268 12.18 -13.11 -2.48
C TYR A 268 11.91 -12.83 -3.97
N ASP A 269 12.72 -13.37 -4.88
CA ASP A 269 12.58 -13.17 -6.33
C ASP A 269 12.54 -11.68 -6.73
N LEU A 270 13.60 -10.96 -6.34
CA LEU A 270 13.80 -9.52 -6.57
C LEU A 270 15.17 -9.23 -7.23
N LEU A 271 15.62 -10.13 -8.10
CA LEU A 271 16.92 -10.00 -8.78
C LEU A 271 17.02 -8.78 -9.69
N GLN A 272 15.89 -8.17 -10.07
CA GLN A 272 15.85 -6.91 -10.83
C GLN A 272 16.59 -5.77 -10.08
N PHE A 273 16.68 -5.84 -8.75
CA PHE A 273 17.41 -4.88 -7.93
C PHE A 273 18.92 -5.14 -7.85
N SER A 274 19.42 -6.26 -8.38
CA SER A 274 20.84 -6.64 -8.26
C SER A 274 21.74 -5.63 -8.97
N ASP A 275 21.46 -5.36 -10.25
CA ASP A 275 22.25 -4.45 -11.07
C ASP A 275 22.12 -3.00 -10.58
N VAL A 276 20.92 -2.61 -10.12
CA VAL A 276 20.67 -1.31 -9.45
C VAL A 276 21.55 -1.17 -8.21
N THR A 277 21.55 -2.17 -7.33
CA THR A 277 22.35 -2.15 -6.08
C THR A 277 23.83 -2.02 -6.40
N LYS A 278 24.31 -2.78 -7.39
CA LYS A 278 25.70 -2.73 -7.84
C LYS A 278 26.05 -1.34 -8.39
N GLY A 279 25.25 -0.81 -9.30
CA GLY A 279 25.44 0.53 -9.89
C GLY A 279 25.55 1.62 -8.83
N VAL A 280 24.62 1.65 -7.87
CA VAL A 280 24.63 2.66 -6.79
C VAL A 280 25.85 2.48 -5.88
N SER A 281 26.16 1.25 -5.47
CA SER A 281 27.29 0.98 -4.56
C SER A 281 28.65 1.33 -5.18
N GLU A 282 28.79 1.10 -6.49
CA GLU A 282 30.01 1.38 -7.24
C GLU A 282 30.07 2.83 -7.76
N GLY A 283 29.00 3.61 -7.65
CA GLY A 283 28.94 4.93 -8.31
C GLY A 283 28.97 4.81 -9.84
N ASN A 284 28.48 3.70 -10.40
CA ASN A 284 28.45 3.45 -11.83
C ASN A 284 27.08 3.88 -12.38
N LEU A 285 27.02 5.08 -12.95
CA LEU A 285 25.80 5.68 -13.51
C LEU A 285 25.33 4.95 -14.77
N LEU A 286 26.26 4.50 -15.61
CA LEU A 286 25.93 3.76 -16.83
C LEU A 286 25.19 2.47 -16.49
N LEU A 287 25.75 1.66 -15.58
CA LEU A 287 25.12 0.42 -15.13
C LEU A 287 23.76 0.67 -14.46
N LEU A 288 23.62 1.76 -13.69
CA LEU A 288 22.34 2.12 -13.11
C LEU A 288 21.30 2.44 -14.19
N ASN A 289 21.65 3.26 -15.19
CA ASN A 289 20.75 3.62 -16.28
C ASN A 289 20.33 2.39 -17.10
N GLU A 290 21.29 1.51 -17.44
CA GLU A 290 21.02 0.25 -18.13
C GLU A 290 20.09 -0.67 -17.31
N ALA A 291 20.31 -0.79 -16.00
CA ALA A 291 19.48 -1.60 -15.11
C ALA A 291 18.05 -1.06 -15.01
N LEU A 292 17.89 0.26 -14.94
CA LEU A 292 16.58 0.91 -14.92
C LEU A 292 15.84 0.74 -16.24
N ALA A 293 16.51 0.88 -17.38
CA ALA A 293 15.93 0.68 -18.70
C ALA A 293 15.54 -0.80 -18.93
N LYS A 294 16.44 -1.74 -18.61
CA LYS A 294 16.22 -3.19 -18.77
C LYS A 294 15.01 -3.70 -17.99
N HIS A 295 14.73 -3.14 -16.82
CA HIS A 295 13.65 -3.55 -15.93
C HIS A 295 12.55 -2.49 -15.76
N GLU A 296 12.47 -1.53 -16.69
CA GLU A 296 11.57 -0.38 -16.63
C GLU A 296 10.11 -0.79 -16.41
N THR A 297 9.61 -1.72 -17.23
CA THR A 297 8.23 -2.21 -17.15
C THR A 297 7.88 -2.79 -15.77
N PHE A 298 8.82 -3.48 -15.13
CA PHE A 298 8.65 -4.02 -13.78
C PHE A 298 8.56 -2.89 -12.74
N PHE A 299 9.48 -1.92 -12.80
CA PHE A 299 9.54 -0.82 -11.84
C PHE A 299 8.37 0.16 -11.99
N ILE A 300 7.91 0.44 -13.21
CA ILE A 300 6.71 1.25 -13.49
C ILE A 300 5.47 0.56 -12.96
N ARG A 301 5.29 -0.74 -13.25
CA ARG A 301 4.15 -1.52 -12.75
C ARG A 301 4.10 -1.56 -11.22
N CYS A 302 5.26 -1.59 -10.56
CA CYS A 302 5.36 -1.53 -9.10
C CYS A 302 5.16 -0.10 -8.53
N GLY A 303 5.22 0.93 -9.37
CA GLY A 303 5.11 2.33 -8.98
C GLY A 303 6.34 2.86 -8.24
N ILE A 304 7.53 2.32 -8.49
CA ILE A 304 8.78 2.70 -7.79
C ILE A 304 9.84 3.32 -8.70
N PHE A 305 9.60 3.38 -10.01
CA PHE A 305 10.57 3.88 -11.00
C PHE A 305 11.12 5.26 -10.63
N LEU A 306 10.25 6.22 -10.31
CA LEU A 306 10.65 7.58 -9.91
C LEU A 306 11.45 7.62 -8.60
N ILE A 307 11.24 6.66 -7.69
CA ILE A 307 12.01 6.56 -6.45
C ILE A 307 13.41 6.00 -6.75
N LEU A 308 13.51 5.03 -7.66
CA LEU A 308 14.79 4.49 -8.10
C LEU A 308 15.62 5.52 -8.88
N GLU A 309 14.99 6.38 -9.68
CA GLU A 309 15.66 7.51 -10.35
C GLU A 309 16.38 8.43 -9.35
N LYS A 310 15.82 8.65 -8.15
CA LYS A 310 16.48 9.44 -7.09
C LYS A 310 17.81 8.82 -6.62
N LEU A 311 18.05 7.53 -6.85
CA LEU A 311 19.34 6.88 -6.54
C LEU A 311 20.49 7.42 -7.40
N LYS A 312 20.21 8.10 -8.52
CA LYS A 312 21.23 8.78 -9.33
C LYS A 312 22.03 9.78 -8.49
N ILE A 313 21.38 10.52 -7.59
CA ILE A 313 22.03 11.47 -6.69
C ILE A 313 23.11 10.78 -5.84
N ILE A 314 22.77 9.63 -5.25
CA ILE A 314 23.69 8.85 -4.43
C ILE A 314 24.80 8.24 -5.28
N THR A 315 24.48 7.87 -6.51
CA THR A 315 25.44 7.30 -7.46
C THR A 315 26.47 8.35 -7.89
N TYR A 316 26.05 9.58 -8.20
CA TYR A 316 26.93 10.74 -8.42
C TYR A 316 27.84 10.97 -7.22
N ARG A 317 27.27 11.01 -6.00
CA ARG A 317 28.04 11.14 -4.76
C ARG A 317 29.11 10.05 -4.64
N ASN A 318 28.76 8.80 -4.92
CA ASN A 318 29.68 7.66 -4.79
C ASN A 318 30.78 7.70 -5.86
N LEU A 319 30.45 8.10 -7.10
CA LEU A 319 31.42 8.32 -8.16
C LEU A 319 32.44 9.41 -7.75
N PHE A 320 31.96 10.55 -7.29
CA PHE A 320 32.83 11.67 -6.89
C PHE A 320 33.64 11.35 -5.64
N LYS A 321 33.09 10.54 -4.72
CA LYS A 321 33.86 10.00 -3.60
C LYS A 321 35.04 9.13 -4.08
N LYS A 322 34.87 8.34 -5.14
CA LYS A 322 35.97 7.57 -5.75
C LYS A 322 37.02 8.50 -6.36
N VAL A 323 36.61 9.53 -7.10
CA VAL A 323 37.54 10.55 -7.64
C VAL A 323 38.36 11.19 -6.53
N TYR A 324 37.72 11.58 -5.42
CA TYR A 324 38.41 12.09 -4.23
C TYR A 324 39.42 11.09 -3.65
N GLN A 325 39.03 9.82 -3.50
CA GLN A 325 39.91 8.77 -2.97
C GLN A 325 41.12 8.48 -3.87
N LEU A 326 40.98 8.65 -5.18
CA LEU A 326 42.07 8.50 -6.15
C LEU A 326 43.06 9.67 -6.09
N LEU A 327 42.55 10.91 -6.07
CA LEU A 327 43.38 12.11 -6.10
C LEU A 327 44.03 12.44 -4.75
N LYS A 328 43.45 11.97 -3.62
CA LYS A 328 43.96 12.15 -2.25
C LYS A 328 44.33 13.59 -1.87
N THR A 329 43.61 14.56 -2.44
CA THR A 329 43.76 16.00 -2.16
C THR A 329 42.43 16.62 -1.76
N HIS A 330 42.49 17.69 -0.97
CA HIS A 330 41.30 18.46 -0.58
C HIS A 330 40.87 19.49 -1.62
N GLN A 331 41.70 19.73 -2.65
CA GLN A 331 41.41 20.65 -3.74
C GLN A 331 41.31 19.84 -5.04
N LEU A 332 40.09 19.52 -5.45
CA LEU A 332 39.81 18.61 -6.57
C LEU A 332 39.50 19.44 -7.82
N PRO A 333 40.27 19.31 -8.91
CA PRO A 333 39.98 20.02 -10.15
C PRO A 333 38.65 19.56 -10.76
N LEU A 334 37.87 20.50 -11.28
CA LEU A 334 36.57 20.19 -11.89
C LEU A 334 36.69 19.25 -13.10
N ASP A 335 37.79 19.35 -13.85
CA ASP A 335 38.10 18.47 -14.97
C ASP A 335 38.13 16.99 -14.59
N ALA A 336 38.58 16.65 -13.37
CA ALA A 336 38.60 15.25 -12.93
C ALA A 336 37.19 14.67 -12.81
N PHE A 337 36.23 15.49 -12.37
CA PHE A 337 34.83 15.09 -12.32
C PHE A 337 34.23 15.01 -13.73
N LEU A 338 34.55 15.97 -14.60
CA LEU A 338 34.13 15.96 -16.00
C LEU A 338 34.57 14.67 -16.71
N VAL A 339 35.85 14.29 -16.56
CA VAL A 339 36.38 13.03 -17.12
C VAL A 339 35.65 11.82 -16.54
N SER A 340 35.37 11.81 -15.23
CA SER A 340 34.65 10.70 -14.60
C SER A 340 33.20 10.57 -15.13
N LEU A 341 32.52 11.68 -15.41
CA LEU A 341 31.17 11.67 -15.97
C LEU A 341 31.15 11.25 -17.44
N LYS A 342 32.11 11.73 -18.24
CA LYS A 342 32.29 11.28 -19.63
C LYS A 342 32.58 9.79 -19.71
N MET A 343 33.37 9.25 -18.78
CA MET A 343 33.62 7.81 -18.68
C MET A 343 32.33 7.00 -18.41
N MET A 344 31.36 7.59 -17.71
CA MET A 344 30.04 7.01 -17.47
C MET A 344 29.03 7.28 -18.60
N GLN A 345 29.48 7.84 -19.73
CA GLN A 345 28.64 8.18 -20.89
C GLN A 345 27.45 9.09 -20.56
N VAL A 346 27.63 10.03 -19.63
CA VAL A 346 26.63 11.07 -19.40
C VAL A 346 26.67 12.04 -20.58
N GLU A 347 25.54 12.19 -21.28
CA GLU A 347 25.41 13.03 -22.47
C GLU A 347 25.61 14.52 -22.14
N GLU A 348 26.22 15.25 -23.08
CA GLU A 348 26.34 16.72 -23.06
C GLU A 348 26.93 17.34 -21.78
N VAL A 349 27.74 16.60 -21.02
CA VAL A 349 28.35 17.14 -19.79
C VAL A 349 29.50 18.10 -20.12
N ASP A 350 29.35 19.33 -19.65
CA ASP A 350 30.39 20.35 -19.57
C ASP A 350 30.75 20.67 -18.10
N ILE A 351 31.58 21.70 -17.91
CA ILE A 351 32.01 22.10 -16.57
C ILE A 351 30.87 22.76 -15.77
N ASP A 352 29.93 23.43 -16.44
CA ASP A 352 28.80 24.09 -15.78
C ASP A 352 27.84 23.04 -15.22
N GLU A 353 27.61 21.95 -15.96
CA GLU A 353 26.82 20.82 -15.50
C GLU A 353 27.50 20.09 -14.31
N VAL A 354 28.82 19.91 -14.37
CA VAL A 354 29.60 19.38 -13.22
C VAL A 354 29.40 20.25 -11.98
N GLN A 355 29.47 21.57 -12.13
CA GLN A 355 29.25 22.50 -11.03
C GLN A 355 27.83 22.42 -10.49
N CYS A 356 26.82 22.29 -11.36
CA CYS A 356 25.42 22.11 -10.97
C CYS A 356 25.23 20.85 -10.12
N ILE A 357 25.77 19.70 -10.56
CA ILE A 357 25.69 18.44 -9.81
C ILE A 357 26.40 18.58 -8.45
N LEU A 358 27.60 19.16 -8.43
CA LEU A 358 28.35 19.37 -7.19
C LEU A 358 27.63 20.31 -6.22
N ALA A 359 27.05 21.41 -6.72
CA ALA A 359 26.29 22.36 -5.92
C ALA A 359 25.09 21.69 -5.27
N ASN A 360 24.35 20.87 -6.03
CA ASN A 360 23.22 20.08 -5.52
C ASN A 360 23.67 19.10 -4.43
N LEU A 361 24.80 18.40 -4.63
CA LEU A 361 25.34 17.46 -3.63
C LEU A 361 25.83 18.18 -2.36
N ILE A 362 26.35 19.40 -2.47
CA ILE A 362 26.73 20.23 -1.32
C ILE A 362 25.48 20.71 -0.58
N TYR A 363 24.49 21.24 -1.31
CA TYR A 363 23.23 21.72 -0.74
C TYR A 363 22.49 20.62 0.03
N MET A 364 22.46 19.40 -0.52
CA MET A 364 21.87 18.23 0.15
C MET A 364 22.74 17.68 1.29
N GLY A 365 23.93 18.21 1.56
CA GLY A 365 24.83 17.74 2.62
C GLY A 365 25.57 16.43 2.33
N HIS A 366 25.48 15.92 1.10
CA HIS A 366 26.18 14.72 0.64
C HIS A 366 27.68 14.93 0.43
N ILE A 367 28.09 16.18 0.19
CA ILE A 367 29.48 16.63 0.13
C ILE A 367 29.63 17.83 1.06
N LYS A 368 30.67 17.83 1.90
CA LYS A 368 31.05 18.99 2.73
C LYS A 368 32.17 19.73 2.05
N GLY A 369 31.90 20.92 1.52
CA GLY A 369 32.88 21.73 0.81
C GLY A 369 32.24 22.94 0.12
N TYR A 370 33.02 23.59 -0.73
CA TYR A 370 32.56 24.68 -1.58
C TYR A 370 33.23 24.61 -2.96
N ILE A 371 32.59 25.20 -3.97
CA ILE A 371 33.12 25.30 -5.32
C ILE A 371 33.86 26.64 -5.44
N SER A 372 35.14 26.59 -5.82
CA SER A 372 35.93 27.77 -6.18
C SER A 372 35.86 27.98 -7.69
N HIS A 373 34.97 28.87 -8.14
CA HIS A 373 34.81 29.19 -9.57
C HIS A 373 36.09 29.77 -10.18
N GLN A 374 36.77 30.70 -9.50
CA GLN A 374 37.99 31.33 -10.03
C GLN A 374 39.11 30.31 -10.29
N HIS A 375 39.20 29.27 -9.47
CA HIS A 375 40.25 28.25 -9.58
C HIS A 375 39.77 26.94 -10.21
N GLN A 376 38.51 26.86 -10.65
CA GLN A 376 37.89 25.66 -11.24
C GLN A 376 38.14 24.40 -10.40
N LYS A 377 37.88 24.50 -9.08
CA LYS A 377 38.12 23.42 -8.11
C LYS A 377 36.97 23.28 -7.11
N LEU A 378 36.71 22.03 -6.71
CA LEU A 378 35.96 21.71 -5.51
C LEU A 378 36.92 21.63 -4.32
N VAL A 379 36.68 22.45 -3.29
CA VAL A 379 37.43 22.40 -2.03
C VAL A 379 36.60 21.67 -0.99
N VAL A 380 37.02 20.46 -0.62
CA VAL A 380 36.30 19.60 0.34
C VAL A 380 36.84 19.74 1.76
N SER A 381 35.97 19.52 2.74
CA SER A 381 36.31 19.52 4.16
C SER A 381 37.45 18.54 4.48
N LYS A 382 38.34 18.93 5.39
CA LYS A 382 39.37 18.03 5.93
C LYS A 382 38.76 16.92 6.80
N GLN A 383 37.65 17.23 7.45
CA GLN A 383 36.93 16.30 8.30
C GLN A 383 35.69 15.78 7.57
N ASN A 384 35.68 14.48 7.29
CA ASN A 384 34.56 13.75 6.68
C ASN A 384 33.95 14.46 5.45
N PRO A 385 34.69 14.61 4.34
CA PRO A 385 34.24 15.32 3.15
C PRO A 385 33.00 14.70 2.49
N PHE A 386 32.78 13.39 2.69
CA PHE A 386 31.62 12.65 2.19
C PHE A 386 30.93 11.93 3.37
N PRO A 387 30.02 12.60 4.10
CA PRO A 387 29.31 12.02 5.25
C PRO A 387 28.55 10.74 4.93
N SER A 388 28.24 9.91 5.93
CA SER A 388 27.41 8.73 5.72
C SER A 388 26.00 9.14 5.29
N LEU A 389 25.39 8.39 4.38
CA LEU A 389 24.04 8.71 3.87
C LEU A 389 23.00 8.72 5.01
N SER A 390 23.16 7.82 5.99
CA SER A 390 22.35 7.76 7.21
C SER A 390 22.43 9.02 8.08
N SER A 391 23.49 9.82 7.99
CA SER A 391 23.66 11.05 8.77
C SER A 391 23.09 12.30 8.08
N VAL A 392 22.75 12.18 6.80
CA VAL A 392 22.31 13.29 5.93
C VAL A 392 20.81 13.20 5.62
N SER A 393 20.29 11.97 5.59
CA SER A 393 18.86 11.69 5.40
C SER A 393 18.05 12.18 6.57
#